data_AF-A0A973CBI7-F1
#
_entry.id   AF-A0A973CBI7-F1
#
_cell.length_a   1.000
_cell.length_b   1.000
_cell.length_c   1.000
_cell.angle_alpha   90.00
_cell.angle_beta   90.00
_cell.angle_gamma   90.00
#
_symmetry.space_group_name_H-M   'P 1'
#
loop_
_entity.id
_entity.type
_entity.pdbx_description
1 polymer ?
#
loop_
_entity_poly.entity_id
_entity_poly.type
_entity_poly.pdbx_seq_one_letter_code
_entity_poly.pdbx_strand_id
1 'polypeptide(L)'
;MKNVLSSLVLATACLLSPTAVTAEPASAQSIKHMMQMTGAGDIGMQMINQMLPALKNMAPDAPDSFWVDVMAEIDTNEIEDLVIPVYQKYLTEADIQAINDFYQTPSGKKLIKVQPSMIQESFVIGQQWGQGVAKKILMKYKNKADK
;
A
#
# COMPACT_ATOMS: atom_id res chain seq x y z
N MET A 1 -34.79 -2.71 71.29
CA MET A 1 -35.83 -1.76 70.80
C MET A 1 -35.21 -0.38 70.71
N LYS A 2 -35.57 0.40 69.67
CA LYS A 2 -35.01 1.69 69.20
C LYS A 2 -33.87 1.52 68.18
N ASN A 3 -33.77 2.25 67.08
CA ASN A 3 -34.70 2.82 66.08
C ASN A 3 -33.75 3.41 65.01
N VAL A 4 -34.01 3.07 63.74
CA VAL A 4 -33.86 3.86 62.49
C VAL A 4 -32.83 5.01 62.45
N LEU A 5 -31.91 4.99 61.49
CA LEU A 5 -31.38 6.21 60.85
C LEU A 5 -30.82 5.93 59.44
N SER A 6 -31.43 6.63 58.48
CA SER A 6 -31.10 6.68 57.06
C SER A 6 -29.68 7.14 56.78
N SER A 7 -29.08 6.65 55.69
CA SER A 7 -27.96 7.32 55.02
C SER A 7 -28.02 7.08 53.51
N LEU A 8 -28.62 8.08 52.85
CA LEU A 8 -28.34 8.62 51.52
C LEU A 8 -27.43 7.75 50.61
N VAL A 9 -28.03 7.01 49.68
CA VAL A 9 -27.30 6.46 48.52
C VAL A 9 -27.07 7.62 47.56
N LEU A 10 -25.89 8.24 47.65
CA LEU A 10 -25.40 9.20 46.67
C LEU A 10 -25.10 8.43 45.38
N ALA A 11 -25.99 8.52 44.39
CA ALA A 11 -25.77 7.97 43.06
C ALA A 11 -24.65 8.78 42.37
N THR A 12 -23.40 8.33 42.54
CA THR A 12 -22.27 8.78 41.75
C THR A 12 -22.45 8.24 40.33
N ALA A 13 -23.14 9.02 39.49
CA ALA A 13 -23.09 8.84 38.05
C ALA A 13 -21.64 9.09 37.60
N CYS A 14 -20.86 8.02 37.45
CA CYS A 14 -19.63 8.05 36.69
C CYS A 14 -19.99 8.43 35.25
N LEU A 15 -19.86 9.72 34.93
CA LEU A 15 -19.74 10.20 33.57
C LEU A 15 -18.39 9.68 33.02
N LEU A 16 -18.38 8.42 32.61
CA LEU A 16 -17.38 7.90 31.68
C LEU A 16 -17.72 8.49 30.32
N SER A 17 -17.34 9.75 30.10
CA SER A 17 -17.16 10.23 28.73
C SER A 17 -16.05 9.38 28.12
N PRO A 18 -16.29 8.64 27.02
CA PRO A 18 -15.18 8.04 26.31
C PRO A 18 -14.36 9.21 25.80
N THR A 19 -13.16 9.41 26.37
CA THR A 19 -12.13 10.13 25.64
C THR A 19 -11.95 9.34 24.36
N ALA A 20 -12.44 9.89 23.25
CA ALA A 20 -12.02 9.43 21.95
C ALA A 20 -10.50 9.57 21.98
N VAL A 21 -9.81 8.45 22.20
CA VAL A 21 -8.36 8.37 22.03
C VAL A 21 -8.19 8.68 20.56
N THR A 22 -7.87 9.93 20.26
CA THR A 22 -7.43 10.33 18.94
C THR A 22 -6.18 9.51 18.69
N ALA A 23 -6.32 8.46 17.88
CA ALA A 23 -5.21 7.59 17.57
C ALA A 23 -4.09 8.43 16.96
N GLU A 24 -2.87 8.26 17.45
CA GLU A 24 -1.75 9.08 17.01
C GLU A 24 -1.51 8.84 15.52
N PRO A 25 -1.36 9.92 14.72
CA PRO A 25 -0.93 9.79 13.34
C PRO A 25 0.39 9.02 13.26
N ALA A 26 0.53 8.18 12.23
CA ALA A 26 1.78 7.48 12.03
C ALA A 26 2.97 8.44 11.85
N SER A 27 4.11 8.10 12.44
CA SER A 27 5.35 8.85 12.30
C SER A 27 5.93 8.65 10.91
N ALA A 28 6.59 9.70 10.40
CA ALA A 28 7.30 9.63 9.12
C ALA A 28 8.34 8.50 9.11
N GLN A 29 9.03 8.29 10.22
CA GLN A 29 10.04 7.25 10.37
C GLN A 29 9.44 5.84 10.28
N SER A 30 8.33 5.58 10.96
CA SER A 30 7.66 4.27 10.95
C SER A 30 7.11 3.93 9.57
N ILE A 31 6.57 4.92 8.86
CA ILE A 31 6.11 4.76 7.48
C ILE A 31 7.29 4.51 6.52
N LYS A 32 8.38 5.27 6.63
CA LYS A 32 9.60 5.03 5.82
C LYS A 32 10.14 3.62 6.03
N HIS A 33 10.20 3.16 7.28
CA HIS A 33 10.63 1.80 7.59
C HIS A 33 9.75 0.75 6.90
N MET A 34 8.42 0.91 6.96
CA MET A 34 7.48 0.04 6.27
C MET A 34 7.70 0.03 4.76
N MET A 35 7.86 1.22 4.15
CA MET A 35 8.07 1.35 2.71
C MET A 35 9.35 0.64 2.26
N GLN A 36 10.44 0.83 3.00
CA GLN A 36 11.72 0.19 2.70
C GLN A 36 11.65 -1.33 2.86
N MET A 37 11.01 -1.83 3.92
CA MET A 37 10.86 -3.27 4.15
C MET A 37 10.03 -3.98 3.07
N THR A 38 9.01 -3.29 2.56
CA THR A 38 8.08 -3.84 1.55
C THR A 38 8.55 -3.64 0.12
N GLY A 39 9.64 -2.88 -0.09
CA GLY A 39 10.13 -2.48 -1.41
C GLY A 39 9.35 -1.30 -2.02
N ALA A 40 8.38 -0.73 -1.30
CA ALA A 40 7.67 0.47 -1.71
C ALA A 40 8.56 1.74 -1.67
N GLY A 41 9.69 1.71 -0.96
CA GLY A 41 10.69 2.78 -1.01
C GLY A 41 11.34 2.93 -2.39
N ASP A 42 11.41 1.84 -3.16
CA ASP A 42 11.99 1.86 -4.51
C ASP A 42 11.02 2.39 -5.58
N ILE A 43 9.79 2.77 -5.21
CA ILE A 43 8.74 3.16 -6.16
C ILE A 43 9.19 4.32 -7.06
N GLY A 44 9.98 5.26 -6.52
CA GLY A 44 10.55 6.36 -7.30
C GLY A 44 11.44 5.86 -8.43
N MET A 45 12.40 4.99 -8.11
CA MET A 45 13.29 4.37 -9.11
C MET A 45 12.53 3.53 -10.13
N GLN A 46 11.50 2.81 -9.70
CA GLN A 46 10.66 2.03 -10.60
C GLN A 46 9.92 2.92 -11.60
N MET A 47 9.35 4.03 -11.14
CA MET A 47 8.69 5.01 -12.01
C MET A 47 9.66 5.62 -13.02
N ILE A 48 10.86 6.00 -12.57
CA ILE A 48 11.91 6.56 -13.46
C ILE A 48 12.29 5.54 -14.53
N ASN A 49 12.60 4.30 -14.12
CA ASN A 49 12.98 3.24 -15.05
C ASN A 49 11.88 2.93 -16.08
N GLN A 50 10.61 3.07 -15.69
CA GLN A 50 9.48 2.87 -16.58
C GLN A 50 9.25 4.07 -17.54
N MET A 51 9.44 5.30 -17.06
CA MET A 51 9.15 6.52 -17.83
C MET A 51 10.31 6.99 -18.70
N LEU A 52 11.55 6.79 -18.25
CA LEU A 52 12.75 7.31 -18.91
C LEU A 52 12.88 6.90 -20.38
N PRO A 53 12.61 5.64 -20.79
CA PRO A 53 12.66 5.28 -22.21
C PRO A 53 11.65 6.06 -23.07
N ALA A 54 10.45 6.31 -22.54
CA ALA A 54 9.44 7.10 -23.24
C ALA A 54 9.86 8.57 -23.37
N LEU A 55 10.44 9.15 -22.30
CA LEU A 55 10.98 10.50 -22.32
C LEU A 55 12.13 10.64 -23.34
N LYS A 56 13.04 9.66 -23.39
CA LYS A 56 14.12 9.61 -24.39
C LYS A 56 13.59 9.57 -25.82
N ASN A 57 12.53 8.80 -26.06
CA ASN A 57 11.88 8.75 -27.38
C ASN A 57 11.18 10.07 -27.75
N MET A 58 10.71 10.84 -26.77
CA MET A 58 10.09 12.16 -27.00
C MET A 58 11.12 13.27 -27.26
N ALA A 59 12.36 13.11 -26.78
CA ALA A 59 13.45 14.05 -26.98
C ALA A 59 14.69 13.34 -27.57
N PRO A 60 14.59 12.84 -28.83
CA PRO A 60 15.66 12.04 -29.45
C PRO A 60 16.93 12.85 -29.73
N ASP A 61 16.82 14.18 -29.86
CA ASP A 61 17.93 15.08 -30.13
C ASP A 61 18.64 15.56 -28.85
N ALA A 62 18.13 15.21 -27.66
CA ALA A 62 18.75 15.60 -26.40
C ALA A 62 20.10 14.88 -26.22
N PRO A 63 21.19 15.60 -25.89
CA PRO A 63 22.50 14.99 -25.71
C PRO A 63 22.53 14.10 -24.46
N ASP A 64 23.44 13.13 -24.42
CA ASP A 64 23.57 12.21 -23.27
C ASP A 64 23.77 12.96 -21.94
N SER A 65 24.48 14.09 -21.96
CA SER A 65 24.69 14.94 -20.77
C SER A 65 23.38 15.45 -20.17
N PHE A 66 22.37 15.77 -20.99
CA PHE A 66 21.07 16.19 -20.50
C PHE A 66 20.41 15.10 -19.65
N TRP A 67 20.50 13.84 -20.09
CA TRP A 67 19.93 12.72 -19.34
C TRP A 67 20.72 12.41 -18.07
N VAL A 68 22.03 12.65 -18.06
CA VAL A 68 22.85 12.57 -16.84
C VAL A 68 22.38 13.62 -15.83
N ASP A 69 22.20 14.87 -16.27
CA ASP A 69 21.74 15.96 -15.40
C ASP A 69 20.33 15.68 -14.86
N VAL A 70 19.41 15.20 -15.70
CA VAL A 70 18.06 14.78 -15.28
C VAL A 70 18.12 13.72 -14.19
N MET A 71 18.96 12.69 -14.35
CA MET A 71 19.09 11.64 -13.34
C MET A 71 19.77 12.12 -12.06
N ALA A 72 20.65 13.13 -12.15
CA ALA A 72 21.32 13.72 -10.99
C ALA A 72 20.37 14.57 -10.12
N GLU A 73 19.36 15.18 -10.74
CA GLU A 73 18.34 15.98 -10.03
C GLU A 73 17.27 15.12 -9.33
N ILE A 74 17.17 13.82 -9.65
CA ILE A 74 16.16 12.97 -9.05
C ILE A 74 16.64 12.42 -7.71
N ASP A 75 16.10 12.97 -6.61
CA ASP A 75 16.20 12.36 -5.29
C ASP A 75 15.07 11.33 -5.10
N THR A 76 15.45 10.06 -5.11
CA THR A 76 14.50 8.96 -4.92
C THR A 76 13.89 8.95 -3.52
N ASN A 77 14.54 9.57 -2.54
CA ASN A 77 14.02 9.69 -1.18
C ASN A 77 12.93 10.77 -1.08
N GLU A 78 12.94 11.78 -1.95
CA GLU A 78 11.93 12.83 -1.95
C GLU A 78 10.53 12.25 -2.20
N ILE A 79 10.43 11.23 -3.06
CA ILE A 79 9.17 10.54 -3.33
C ILE A 79 8.63 9.87 -2.06
N GLU A 80 9.48 9.25 -1.24
CA GLU A 80 9.06 8.68 0.05
C GLU A 80 8.46 9.75 0.95
N ASP A 81 9.11 10.92 1.05
CA ASP A 81 8.62 12.04 1.86
C ASP A 81 7.28 12.61 1.38
N LEU A 82 7.11 12.69 0.06
CA LEU A 82 5.87 13.18 -0.56
C LEU A 82 4.68 12.23 -0.32
N VAL A 83 4.91 10.92 -0.17
CA VAL A 83 3.83 9.94 0.04
C VAL A 83 3.49 9.70 1.50
N ILE A 84 4.36 10.05 2.45
CA ILE A 84 4.10 9.89 3.90
C ILE A 84 2.75 10.50 4.34
N PRO A 85 2.39 11.75 3.96
CA PRO A 85 1.10 12.33 4.33
C PRO A 85 -0.10 11.52 3.84
N VAL A 86 0.04 10.76 2.74
CA VAL A 86 -1.00 9.87 2.23
C VAL A 86 -1.23 8.73 3.22
N TYR A 87 -0.17 8.11 3.73
CA TYR A 87 -0.27 7.06 4.75
C TYR A 87 -0.84 7.61 6.06
N GLN A 88 -0.37 8.77 6.52
CA GLN A 88 -0.85 9.41 7.75
C GLN A 88 -2.35 9.76 7.71
N LYS A 89 -2.92 9.96 6.52
CA LYS A 89 -4.36 10.19 6.35
C LYS A 89 -5.21 8.95 6.66
N TYR A 90 -4.65 7.75 6.47
CA TYR A 90 -5.42 6.50 6.54
C TYR A 90 -4.97 5.55 7.64
N LEU A 91 -3.74 5.68 8.13
CA LEU A 91 -3.13 4.75 9.08
C LEU A 91 -2.59 5.50 10.30
N THR A 92 -2.87 4.92 11.46
CA THR A 92 -2.36 5.37 12.74
C THR A 92 -0.97 4.79 12.99
N GLU A 93 -0.23 5.33 13.98
CA GLU A 93 1.06 4.76 14.37
C GLU A 93 0.93 3.30 14.79
N ALA A 94 -0.15 2.94 15.49
CA ALA A 94 -0.42 1.57 15.90
C ALA A 94 -0.60 0.63 14.69
N ASP A 95 -1.28 1.09 13.63
CA ASP A 95 -1.46 0.31 12.41
C ASP A 95 -0.12 0.06 11.71
N ILE A 96 0.69 1.12 11.53
CA ILE A 96 2.01 1.02 10.88
C ILE A 96 2.95 0.13 11.70
N GLN A 97 2.95 0.24 13.02
CA GLN A 97 3.77 -0.61 13.87
C GLN A 97 3.36 -2.08 13.75
N ALA A 98 2.06 -2.39 13.79
CA ALA A 98 1.57 -3.75 13.62
C ALA A 98 1.92 -4.33 12.23
N ILE A 99 1.88 -3.51 11.18
CA ILE A 99 2.30 -3.90 9.82
C ILE A 99 3.81 -4.20 9.80
N ASN A 100 4.63 -3.32 10.39
CA ASN A 100 6.07 -3.50 10.49
C ASN A 100 6.41 -4.80 11.24
N ASP A 101 5.79 -5.02 12.41
CA ASP A 101 5.97 -6.22 13.22
C ASP A 101 5.63 -7.49 12.44
N PHE A 102 4.50 -7.48 11.70
CA PHE A 102 4.12 -8.60 10.85
C PHE A 102 5.19 -8.90 9.79
N TYR A 103 5.68 -7.89 9.08
CA TYR A 103 6.70 -8.08 8.05
C TYR A 103 8.07 -8.48 8.61
N GLN A 104 8.32 -8.27 9.90
CA GLN A 104 9.52 -8.79 10.56
C GLN A 104 9.47 -10.29 10.88
N THR A 105 8.27 -10.89 10.93
CA THR A 105 8.10 -12.34 11.16
C THR A 105 8.66 -13.19 10.02
N PRO A 106 8.99 -14.48 10.24
CA PRO A 106 9.41 -15.38 9.16
C PRO A 106 8.42 -15.47 8.00
N SER A 107 7.12 -15.48 8.31
CA SER A 107 6.05 -15.52 7.31
C SER A 107 5.93 -14.20 6.54
N GLY A 108 6.03 -13.05 7.23
CA GLY A 108 6.01 -11.72 6.60
C GLY A 108 7.19 -11.50 5.65
N LYS A 109 8.41 -11.85 6.07
CA LYS A 109 9.61 -11.82 5.21
C LYS A 109 9.48 -12.75 4.01
N LYS A 110 8.95 -13.96 4.21
CA LYS A 110 8.68 -14.89 3.12
C LYS A 110 7.68 -14.30 2.14
N LEU A 111 6.61 -13.68 2.63
CA LEU A 111 5.59 -13.04 1.80
C LEU A 111 6.21 -11.95 0.92
N ILE A 112 6.98 -11.00 1.49
CA ILE A 112 7.68 -9.96 0.71
C ILE A 112 8.51 -10.59 -0.42
N LYS A 113 9.27 -11.65 -0.11
CA LYS A 113 10.15 -12.30 -1.09
C LYS A 113 9.39 -12.99 -2.23
N VAL A 114 8.26 -13.64 -1.95
CA VAL A 114 7.57 -14.51 -2.93
C VAL A 114 6.36 -13.84 -3.59
N GLN A 115 5.86 -12.74 -3.03
CA GLN A 115 4.69 -12.04 -3.54
C GLN A 115 4.81 -11.57 -5.00
N PRO A 116 5.95 -11.03 -5.47
CA PRO A 116 6.12 -10.70 -6.88
C PRO A 116 5.94 -11.92 -7.81
N SER A 117 6.50 -13.07 -7.43
CA SER A 117 6.34 -14.32 -8.19
C SER A 117 4.90 -14.81 -8.19
N MET A 118 4.22 -14.78 -7.04
CA MET A 118 2.80 -15.15 -6.96
C MET A 118 1.91 -14.26 -7.82
N ILE A 119 2.16 -12.94 -7.83
CA ILE A 119 1.43 -12.00 -8.69
C ILE A 119 1.69 -12.31 -10.17
N GLN A 120 2.95 -12.55 -10.55
CA GLN A 120 3.33 -12.88 -11.91
C GLN A 120 2.64 -14.16 -12.41
N GLU A 121 2.66 -15.22 -11.60
CA GLU A 121 1.97 -16.48 -11.92
C GLU A 121 0.46 -16.29 -12.01
N SER A 122 -0.12 -15.50 -11.10
CA SER A 122 -1.56 -15.17 -11.11
C SER A 122 -1.98 -14.45 -12.39
N PHE A 123 -1.16 -13.54 -12.90
CA PHE A 123 -1.42 -12.88 -14.18
C PHE A 123 -1.43 -13.86 -15.35
N VAL A 124 -0.48 -14.80 -15.41
CA VAL A 124 -0.42 -15.82 -16.47
C VAL A 124 -1.67 -16.71 -16.43
N ILE A 125 -2.09 -17.15 -15.24
CA ILE A 125 -3.31 -17.93 -15.06
C ILE A 125 -4.54 -17.14 -15.54
N GLY A 126 -4.65 -15.86 -15.14
CA GLY A 126 -5.74 -14.98 -15.56
C GLY A 126 -5.82 -14.81 -17.08
N GLN A 127 -4.67 -14.67 -17.76
CA GLN A 127 -4.61 -14.59 -19.21
C GLN A 127 -5.11 -15.87 -19.88
N GLN A 128 -4.66 -17.04 -19.40
CA GLN A 128 -5.10 -18.34 -19.94
C GLN A 128 -6.61 -18.55 -19.77
N TRP A 129 -7.14 -18.23 -18.58
CA TRP A 129 -8.57 -18.27 -18.31
C TRP A 129 -9.34 -17.36 -19.28
N GLY A 130 -8.90 -16.12 -19.47
CA GLY A 130 -9.52 -15.16 -20.39
C GLY A 130 -9.53 -15.63 -21.84
N GLN A 131 -8.42 -16.21 -22.31
CA GLN A 131 -8.33 -16.82 -23.64
C GLN A 131 -9.33 -17.98 -23.81
N GLY A 132 -9.48 -18.82 -22.79
CA GLY A 132 -10.47 -19.91 -22.77
C GLY A 132 -11.90 -19.40 -22.90
N VAL A 133 -12.25 -18.34 -22.16
CA VAL A 133 -13.56 -17.67 -22.25
C VAL A 133 -13.80 -17.13 -23.66
N ALA A 134 -12.82 -16.41 -24.23
CA ALA A 134 -12.92 -15.85 -25.58
C ALA A 134 -13.13 -16.94 -26.63
N LYS A 135 -12.35 -18.03 -26.57
CA LYS A 135 -12.49 -19.20 -27.46
C LYS A 135 -13.88 -19.81 -27.39
N LYS A 136 -14.44 -19.96 -26.18
CA LYS A 136 -15.80 -20.48 -25.98
C LYS A 136 -16.86 -19.59 -26.62
N ILE A 137 -16.74 -18.27 -26.47
CA ILE A 137 -17.65 -17.30 -27.10
C ILE A 137 -17.53 -17.38 -28.62
N LEU A 138 -16.32 -17.34 -29.18
CA LEU A 138 -16.10 -17.42 -30.62
C LEU A 138 -16.70 -18.68 -31.23
N MET A 139 -16.50 -19.85 -30.62
CA MET A 139 -17.11 -21.11 -31.07
C MET A 139 -18.64 -21.06 -31.03
N LYS A 140 -19.23 -20.47 -29.98
CA LYS A 140 -20.69 -20.33 -29.86
C LYS A 140 -21.28 -19.49 -31.00
N TYR A 141 -20.60 -18.41 -31.39
CA TYR A 141 -21.08 -17.53 -32.47
C TYR A 141 -20.81 -18.09 -33.85
N LYS A 142 -19.68 -18.76 -34.07
CA LYS A 142 -19.40 -19.48 -35.32
C LYS A 142 -20.49 -20.52 -35.61
N ASN A 143 -20.82 -21.37 -34.63
CA ASN A 143 -21.85 -22.40 -34.76
C ASN A 143 -23.28 -21.84 -34.95
N LYS A 144 -23.50 -20.55 -34.64
CA LYS A 144 -24.77 -19.87 -34.91
C LYS A 144 -24.83 -19.26 -36.30
N ALA A 145 -23.70 -18.84 -36.87
CA ALA A 145 -23.62 -18.31 -38.22
C ALA A 145 -23.66 -19.41 -39.30
N ASP A 146 -23.24 -20.63 -38.94
CA ASP A 146 -23.27 -21.81 -39.82
C ASP A 146 -24.64 -22.54 -39.84
N LYS A 147 -25.68 -21.96 -39.23
CA LYS A 147 -27.07 -22.46 -39.22
C LYS A 147 -28.00 -21.44 -39.86
#